data_AF-A0A3D9ZV45-F1
#
_entry.id   AF-A0A3D9ZV45-F1
#
_cell.length_a   1.000
_cell.length_b   1.000
_cell.length_c   1.000
_cell.angle_alpha   90.00
_cell.angle_beta   90.00
_cell.angle_gamma   90.00
#
_symmetry.space_group_name_H-M   'P 1'
#
loop_
_entity.id
_entity.type
_entity.pdbx_description
1 polymer ?
#
loop_
_entity_poly.entity_id
_entity_poly.type
_entity_poly.pdbx_seq_one_letter_code
_entity_poly.pdbx_strand_id
1 'polypeptide(L)' 'MQASEIRWVYRPPQHRRSPEAGVPVFGVSAADEQGRVDVILADGTRVTAAPGDLVAEPM' A
#
# COMPACT_ATOMS: atom_id res chain seq x y z
N MET A 1 26.36 -2.49 9.09
CA MET A 1 24.93 -2.65 8.75
C MET A 1 24.79 -2.27 7.28
N GLN A 2 24.44 -3.22 6.42
CA GLN A 2 24.03 -2.88 5.05
C GLN A 2 22.60 -2.32 5.12
N ALA A 3 22.35 -1.21 4.42
CA ALA A 3 20.99 -0.73 4.22
C ALA A 3 20.33 -1.61 3.16
N SER A 4 19.19 -2.21 3.47
CA SER A 4 18.37 -2.94 2.51
C SER A 4 17.39 -1.97 1.85
N GLU A 5 17.21 -2.09 0.54
CA GLU A 5 16.17 -1.36 -0.17
C GLU A 5 14.79 -1.89 0.27
N ILE A 6 13.84 -0.98 0.46
CA ILE A 6 12.49 -1.29 0.94
C ILE A 6 11.49 -0.87 -0.13
N ARG A 7 10.56 -1.75 -0.46
CA ARG A 7 9.37 -1.43 -1.25
C ARG A 7 8.13 -1.42 -0.37
N TRP A 8 7.24 -0.47 -0.63
CA TRP A 8 5.90 -0.47 -0.02
C TRP A 8 4.93 -1.23 -0.92
N VAL A 9 4.07 -2.07 -0.36
CA VAL A 9 3.07 -2.85 -1.09
C VAL A 9 1.70 -2.73 -0.42
N TYR A 10 0.64 -2.81 -1.22
CA TYR A 10 -0.72 -2.89 -0.70
C TYR A 10 -1.07 -4.33 -0.28
N ARG A 11 -1.42 -4.53 0.99
CA ARG A 11 -1.77 -5.83 1.61
C ARG A 11 -3.04 -5.67 2.44
N PRO A 12 -4.23 -5.69 1.82
CA PRO A 12 -5.48 -5.64 2.56
C PRO A 12 -5.66 -6.87 3.45
N PRO A 13 -6.52 -6.79 4.49
CA PRO A 13 -6.80 -7.92 5.37
C PRO A 13 -7.27 -9.14 4.60
N GLN A 14 -6.93 -10.35 5.07
CA GLN A 14 -7.20 -11.62 4.35
C GLN A 14 -8.67 -11.83 3.96
N HIS A 15 -9.61 -11.27 4.71
CA HIS A 15 -11.05 -11.35 4.41
C HIS A 15 -11.47 -10.45 3.23
N ARG A 16 -10.64 -9.50 2.83
CA ARG A 16 -10.85 -8.61 1.68
C ARG A 16 -9.91 -9.05 0.55
N ARG A 17 -10.40 -9.96 -0.29
CA ARG A 17 -9.68 -10.31 -1.53
C ARG A 17 -9.68 -9.10 -2.46
N SER A 18 -8.49 -8.61 -2.78
CA SER A 18 -8.26 -7.53 -3.73
C SER A 18 -7.28 -8.04 -4.78
N PRO A 19 -7.59 -7.98 -6.09
CA PRO A 19 -6.65 -8.40 -7.13
C PRO A 19 -5.36 -7.56 -7.14
N GLU A 20 -5.41 -6.36 -6.55
CA GLU A 20 -4.29 -5.43 -6.39
C GLU A 20 -3.37 -5.77 -5.19
N ALA A 21 -3.69 -6.81 -4.42
CA ALA A 21 -2.88 -7.20 -3.27
C ALA A 21 -1.47 -7.66 -3.69
N GLY A 22 -0.46 -7.03 -3.10
CA GLY A 22 0.96 -7.25 -3.41
C GLY A 22 1.51 -6.36 -4.52
N VAL A 23 0.69 -5.51 -5.14
CA VAL A 23 1.18 -4.52 -6.10
C VAL A 23 1.97 -3.44 -5.35
N PRO A 24 3.16 -3.03 -5.84
CA PRO A 24 3.93 -1.96 -5.23
C PRO A 24 3.17 -0.63 -5.19
N VAL A 25 3.38 0.12 -4.12
CA VAL A 25 2.84 1.47 -3.93
C VAL A 25 3.74 2.46 -4.68
N PHE A 26 3.11 3.28 -5.52
CA PHE A 26 3.75 4.40 -6.20
C PHE A 26 3.57 5.71 -5.43
N GLY A 27 2.40 5.93 -4.83
CA GLY A 27 2.12 7.15 -4.07
C GLY A 27 1.00 6.96 -3.04
N VAL A 28 1.02 7.80 -2.01
CA VAL A 28 0.03 7.79 -0.91
C VAL A 28 -0.37 9.23 -0.61
N SER A 29 -1.67 9.48 -0.43
CA SER A 29 -2.18 10.77 0.02
C SER A 29 -2.04 10.96 1.53
N ALA A 30 -2.33 12.18 2.01
CA ALA A 30 -2.67 12.36 3.43
C ALA A 30 -3.94 11.57 3.77
N ALA A 31 -4.11 11.25 5.06
CA ALA A 31 -5.31 10.60 5.55
C ALA A 31 -6.52 11.56 5.50
N ASP A 32 -7.68 11.05 5.13
CA ASP A 32 -8.96 11.76 5.15
C ASP A 32 -9.56 11.85 6.57
N GLU A 33 -10.76 12.42 6.68
CA GLU A 33 -11.48 12.56 7.95
C GLU A 33 -11.85 11.20 8.59
N GLN A 34 -11.89 10.13 7.80
CA GLN A 34 -12.11 8.77 8.26
C GLN A 34 -10.78 8.02 8.55
N GLY A 35 -9.64 8.69 8.44
CA GLY A 35 -8.31 8.11 8.66
C GLY A 35 -7.85 7.19 7.55
N ARG A 36 -8.47 7.26 6.37
CA ARG A 36 -8.13 6.44 5.19
C ARG A 36 -7.23 7.21 4.24
N VAL A 37 -6.45 6.48 3.45
CA VAL A 37 -5.54 7.07 2.46
C VAL A 37 -5.91 6.60 1.06
N ASP A 38 -5.72 7.47 0.08
CA ASP A 38 -5.71 7.09 -1.33
C ASP A 38 -4.30 6.63 -1.71
N VAL A 39 -4.24 5.45 -2.30
CA VAL A 39 -3.01 4.76 -2.68
C VAL A 39 -2.99 4.62 -4.19
N ILE A 40 -1.96 5.15 -4.82
CA ILE A 40 -1.66 4.93 -6.23
C ILE A 40 -0.68 3.77 -6.29
N LEU A 41 -1.05 2.72 -7.00
CA LEU A 41 -0.24 1.54 -7.21
C LEU A 41 0.62 1.69 -8.47
N ALA A 42 1.68 0.90 -8.57
CA ALA A 42 2.65 0.99 -9.66
C ALA A 42 2.06 0.66 -11.05
N ASP A 43 0.92 -0.05 -11.09
CA ASP A 43 0.16 -0.32 -12.31
C ASP A 43 -0.81 0.83 -12.70
N GLY A 44 -0.80 1.92 -11.92
CA GLY A 44 -1.70 3.07 -12.09
C GLY A 44 -3.06 2.91 -11.39
N THR A 45 -3.35 1.75 -10.81
CA THR A 45 -4.58 1.51 -10.07
C THR A 45 -4.64 2.39 -8.82
N ARG A 46 -5.84 2.85 -8.47
CA ARG A 46 -6.09 3.65 -7.26
C ARG A 46 -7.00 2.91 -6.31
N VAL A 47 -6.57 2.80 -5.06
CA VAL A 47 -7.37 2.17 -4.00
C VAL A 47 -7.40 3.08 -2.78
N THR A 48 -8.56 3.19 -2.13
CA THR A 48 -8.63 3.76 -0.79
C THR A 48 -8.36 2.62 0.20
N ALA A 49 -7.44 2.82 1.14
CA ALA A 49 -6.94 1.81 2.08
C ALA A 49 -6.82 2.36 3.52
N ALA A 50 -6.70 1.49 4.52
CA ALA A 50 -6.20 1.92 5.81
C ALA A 50 -4.66 2.05 5.72
N PRO A 51 -4.01 2.99 6.44
CA PRO A 51 -2.55 3.07 6.44
C PRO A 51 -1.85 1.76 6.82
N GLY A 52 -2.47 0.97 7.73
CA GLY A 52 -1.97 -0.34 8.15
C GLY A 52 -2.06 -1.43 7.09
N ASP A 53 -2.77 -1.20 5.98
CA ASP A 53 -2.79 -2.13 4.83
C ASP A 53 -1.54 -1.93 3.96
N LEU A 54 -0.68 -0.94 4.23
CA LEU A 54 0.57 -0.71 3.50
C LEU A 54 1.73 -1.34 4.27
N VAL A 55 2.41 -2.28 3.62
CA VAL A 55 3.49 -3.06 4.24
C VAL A 55 4.81 -2.77 3.55
N ALA A 56 5.85 -2.53 4.35
CA ALA A 56 7.23 -2.44 3.90
C ALA A 56 7.81 -3.86 3.73
N GLU A 57 8.27 -4.19 2.53
CA GLU A 57 8.94 -5.45 2.21
C GLU A 57 10.40 -5.17 1.77
N PRO A 58 11.37 -6.02 2.15
CA PRO A 58 12.72 -5.98 1.58
C PRO A 58 12.69 -6.29 0.08
N MET A 59 13.60 -5.67 -0.67
CA MET A 59 13.87 -6.01 -2.08
C MET A 59 15.05 -6.98 -2.25
#